data_AF-A0A2W6NKI8-F1
#
_entry.id   AF-A0A2W6NKI8-F1
#
_cell.length_a   1.000
_cell.length_b   1.000
_cell.length_c   1.000
_cell.angle_alpha   90.00
_cell.angle_beta   90.00
_cell.angle_gamma   90.00
#
_symmetry.space_group_name_H-M   'P 1'
#
loop_
_entity.id
_entity.type
_entity.pdbx_description
1 polymer ?
#
loop_
_entity_poly.entity_id
_entity_poly.type
_entity_poly.pdbx_seq_one_letter_code
_entity_poly.pdbx_strand_id
1 'polypeptide(L)'
;MNKLLKRVFLSFMIISLTMEFMFLFYGTTQTYAADDIRFDPSGSIEFSTTSTKASTSIRYKTVGFTIARNARCTLTNCAPQQGGPFGVVRITQYREVDNGDKTVTTYFRVPVDKVNDALEAAGLEKITNGGQIWLSSIFHVINGSRPDTDFVTLQSIKNAESWADPSKFRQYYDIPVTVHAYFPVTKIYRTSEGAEMYSAKVESSLDDYDKNWPVGKPVDTVRLDKTYSFQGENYKLVKSYVQSKRKLNEQNFVQTGDPERNLKLSERNFTNYL
;
A
#
# COMPACT_ATOMS: atom_id res chain seq x y z
N MET A 1 -20.07 -68.27 17.07
CA MET A 1 -19.40 -67.16 16.34
C MET A 1 -17.89 -67.37 16.41
N ASN A 2 -17.26 -67.75 15.29
CA ASN A 2 -15.85 -68.15 15.23
C ASN A 2 -14.93 -67.05 15.79
N LYS A 3 -13.87 -67.43 16.51
CA LYS A 3 -12.86 -66.50 17.06
C LYS A 3 -12.34 -65.50 16.02
N LEU A 4 -12.28 -65.92 14.76
CA LEU A 4 -11.89 -65.09 13.62
C LEU A 4 -12.89 -63.95 13.37
N LEU A 5 -14.19 -64.24 13.38
CA LEU A 5 -15.25 -63.26 13.13
C LEU A 5 -15.31 -62.18 14.22
N LYS A 6 -15.08 -62.56 15.48
CA LYS A 6 -14.97 -61.61 16.61
C LYS A 6 -13.78 -60.66 16.47
N ARG A 7 -12.63 -61.15 15.99
CA ARG A 7 -11.44 -60.32 15.77
C ARG A 7 -11.63 -59.33 14.63
N VAL A 8 -12.22 -59.78 13.52
CA VAL A 8 -12.51 -58.90 12.37
C VAL A 8 -13.52 -57.81 12.75
N PHE A 9 -14.57 -58.17 13.49
CA PHE A 9 -15.58 -57.20 13.94
C PHE A 9 -14.99 -56.16 14.90
N LEU A 10 -14.13 -56.58 15.84
CA LEU A 10 -13.47 -55.67 16.78
C LEU A 10 -12.51 -54.71 16.06
N SER A 11 -11.75 -55.19 15.06
CA SER A 11 -10.89 -54.32 14.25
C SER A 11 -11.69 -53.31 13.43
N PHE A 12 -12.84 -53.69 12.86
CA PHE A 12 -13.71 -52.75 12.16
C PHE A 12 -14.27 -51.67 13.08
N MET A 13 -14.65 -52.03 14.32
CA MET A 13 -15.16 -51.06 15.29
C MET A 13 -14.10 -50.06 15.74
N ILE A 14 -12.85 -50.51 15.96
CA ILE A 14 -11.74 -49.63 16.33
C ILE A 14 -11.40 -48.67 15.18
N ILE A 15 -11.37 -49.16 13.93
CA ILE A 15 -11.10 -48.32 12.76
C ILE A 15 -12.20 -47.25 12.61
N SER A 16 -13.48 -47.62 12.74
CA SER A 16 -14.61 -46.67 12.71
C SER A 16 -14.48 -45.59 13.78
N LEU A 17 -14.14 -45.99 15.01
CA LEU A 17 -13.97 -45.05 16.14
C LEU A 17 -12.78 -44.10 15.91
N THR A 18 -11.66 -44.58 15.34
CA THR A 18 -10.52 -43.72 15.01
C THR A 18 -10.79 -42.77 13.85
N MET A 19 -11.64 -43.17 12.90
CA MET A 19 -12.02 -42.35 11.76
C MET A 19 -12.94 -41.20 12.20
N GLU A 20 -13.89 -41.46 13.10
CA GLU A 20 -14.73 -40.42 13.73
C GLU A 20 -13.90 -39.48 14.61
N PHE A 21 -12.89 -39.99 15.32
CA PHE A 21 -11.99 -39.16 16.13
C PHE A 21 -11.11 -38.24 15.26
N MET A 22 -10.71 -38.66 14.05
CA MET A 22 -10.00 -37.77 13.11
C MET A 22 -10.86 -36.59 12.65
N PHE A 23 -12.17 -36.78 12.45
CA PHE A 23 -13.08 -35.69 12.07
C PHE A 23 -13.29 -34.65 13.18
N LEU A 24 -13.15 -35.04 14.46
CA LEU A 24 -13.24 -34.11 15.60
C LEU A 24 -12.03 -33.18 15.75
N PHE A 25 -10.89 -33.49 15.11
CA PHE A 25 -9.69 -32.64 15.12
C PHE A 25 -9.46 -31.86 13.83
N TYR A 26 -10.35 -31.95 12.85
CA TYR A 26 -10.41 -30.95 11.78
C TYR A 26 -11.00 -29.67 12.38
N GLY A 27 -10.16 -28.95 13.12
CA GLY A 27 -10.43 -27.59 13.52
C GLY A 27 -10.80 -26.83 12.25
N THR A 28 -12.03 -26.31 12.21
CA THR A 28 -12.44 -25.39 11.18
C THR A 28 -11.43 -24.26 11.17
N THR A 29 -10.64 -24.13 10.11
CA THR A 29 -9.85 -22.94 9.88
C THR A 29 -10.85 -21.80 9.78
N GLN A 30 -10.97 -21.01 10.85
CA GLN A 30 -11.74 -19.78 10.82
C GLN A 30 -11.03 -18.84 9.85
N THR A 31 -11.46 -18.85 8.60
CA THR A 31 -11.17 -17.79 7.64
C THR A 31 -11.93 -16.56 8.09
N TYR A 32 -11.33 -15.81 9.00
CA TYR A 32 -11.81 -14.48 9.33
C TYR A 32 -11.64 -13.60 8.10
N ALA A 33 -12.61 -12.72 7.86
CA ALA A 33 -12.58 -11.76 6.76
C ALA A 33 -11.30 -10.92 6.88
N ALA A 34 -10.29 -11.31 6.10
CA ALA A 34 -9.04 -10.57 6.00
C ALA A 34 -9.35 -9.29 5.25
N ASP A 35 -8.94 -8.17 5.84
CA ASP A 35 -8.91 -6.88 5.17
C ASP A 35 -8.20 -7.00 3.82
N ASP A 36 -8.87 -6.63 2.74
CA ASP A 36 -8.28 -6.59 1.40
C ASP A 36 -7.68 -5.20 1.20
N ILE A 37 -6.35 -5.12 1.22
CA ILE A 37 -5.61 -3.87 0.99
C ILE A 37 -4.76 -4.04 -0.26
N ARG A 38 -4.94 -3.13 -1.21
CA ARG A 38 -4.22 -3.15 -2.49
C ARG A 38 -3.77 -1.76 -2.91
N PHE A 39 -2.66 -1.73 -3.62
CA PHE A 39 -2.29 -0.55 -4.40
C PHE A 39 -3.04 -0.58 -5.73
N ASP A 40 -3.72 0.53 -6.02
CA ASP A 40 -4.14 0.84 -7.38
C ASP A 40 -2.91 1.30 -8.19
N PRO A 41 -2.78 0.92 -9.48
CA PRO A 41 -1.64 1.31 -10.31
C PRO A 41 -1.36 2.83 -10.36
N SER A 42 -2.35 3.69 -10.12
CA SER A 42 -2.14 5.14 -10.01
C SER A 42 -1.35 5.57 -8.76
N GLY A 43 -1.12 4.65 -7.82
CA GLY A 43 -0.42 4.88 -6.56
C GLY A 43 -1.32 5.11 -5.35
N SER A 44 -2.65 5.03 -5.51
CA SER A 44 -3.59 5.11 -4.38
C SER A 44 -3.66 3.77 -3.64
N ILE A 45 -4.00 3.80 -2.36
CA ILE A 45 -4.30 2.56 -1.60
C ILE A 45 -5.81 2.42 -1.53
N GLU A 46 -6.31 1.27 -1.94
CA GLU A 46 -7.69 0.86 -1.74
C GLU A 46 -7.74 -0.20 -0.64
N PHE A 47 -8.77 -0.08 0.20
CA PHE A 47 -8.97 -0.95 1.33
C PHE A 47 -10.44 -1.33 1.40
N SER A 48 -10.73 -2.61 1.63
CA SER A 48 -12.07 -3.05 2.02
C SER A 48 -12.02 -4.00 3.21
N THR A 49 -13.03 -3.89 4.07
CA THR A 49 -13.21 -4.77 5.22
C THR A 49 -14.64 -5.23 5.29
N THR A 50 -14.83 -6.48 5.71
CA THR A 50 -16.15 -7.06 5.94
C THR A 50 -16.32 -7.34 7.42
N SER A 51 -17.33 -6.72 8.03
CA SER A 51 -17.61 -6.85 9.45
C SER A 51 -19.03 -7.33 9.70
N THR A 52 -19.24 -8.08 10.78
CA THR A 52 -20.59 -8.43 11.23
C THR A 52 -21.30 -7.18 11.72
N LYS A 53 -22.58 -7.03 11.37
CA LYS A 53 -23.43 -5.95 11.89
C LYS A 53 -23.41 -5.98 13.41
N ALA A 54 -23.02 -4.85 14.00
CA ALA A 54 -22.95 -4.71 15.45
C ALA A 54 -24.34 -4.91 16.07
N SER A 55 -24.42 -5.80 17.06
CA SER A 55 -25.60 -6.01 17.89
C SER A 55 -25.60 -5.20 19.18
N THR A 56 -24.49 -4.52 19.49
CA THR A 56 -24.29 -3.72 20.71
C THR A 56 -23.91 -2.27 20.36
N SER A 57 -23.96 -1.38 21.34
CA SER A 57 -23.54 0.02 21.20
C SER A 57 -22.02 0.19 21.09
N ILE A 58 -21.25 -0.83 21.48
CA ILE A 58 -19.78 -0.82 21.48
C ILE A 58 -19.27 -1.33 20.13
N ARG A 59 -18.61 -0.46 19.38
CA ARG A 59 -18.13 -0.72 18.01
C ARG A 59 -16.71 -0.20 17.85
N TYR A 60 -16.03 -0.63 16.79
CA TYR A 60 -14.79 -0.01 16.34
C TYR A 60 -14.87 0.29 14.85
N LYS A 61 -14.08 1.27 14.40
CA LYS A 61 -13.85 1.57 12.98
C LYS A 61 -12.35 1.71 12.74
N THR A 62 -11.86 1.17 11.65
CA THR A 62 -10.52 1.51 11.15
C THR A 62 -10.59 2.91 10.55
N VAL A 63 -9.68 3.80 10.95
CA VAL A 63 -9.63 5.20 10.50
C VAL A 63 -8.33 5.56 9.80
N GLY A 64 -7.39 4.62 9.75
CA GLY A 64 -6.14 4.79 9.06
C GLY A 64 -5.22 3.61 9.23
N PHE A 65 -4.01 3.74 8.69
CA PHE A 65 -2.95 2.76 8.84
C PHE A 65 -1.64 3.47 9.18
N THR A 66 -0.85 2.82 10.03
CA THR A 66 0.58 3.07 10.15
C THR A 66 1.29 2.24 9.07
N ILE A 67 2.18 2.87 8.30
CA ILE A 67 2.99 2.23 7.25
C ILE A 67 4.42 2.10 7.74
N ALA A 68 5.00 0.91 7.58
CA ALA A 68 6.40 0.63 7.91
C ALA A 68 7.11 -0.21 6.85
N ARG A 69 8.45 -0.08 6.83
CA ARG A 69 9.33 -0.87 5.95
C ARG A 69 9.33 -2.36 6.27
N ASN A 70 9.17 -2.75 7.53
CA ASN A 70 9.26 -4.13 8.02
C ASN A 70 8.08 -4.40 8.98
N ALA A 71 7.73 -5.67 9.17
CA ALA A 71 6.86 -6.10 10.26
C ALA A 71 7.41 -5.68 11.63
N ARG A 72 6.54 -5.28 12.56
CA ARG A 72 6.89 -4.76 13.90
C ARG A 72 6.21 -5.50 15.05
N CYS A 73 5.39 -6.51 14.75
CA CYS A 73 4.45 -7.09 15.69
C CYS A 73 4.70 -8.58 15.88
N THR A 74 4.74 -9.00 17.14
CA THR A 74 4.69 -10.40 17.54
C THR A 74 3.23 -10.85 17.69
N LEU A 75 3.00 -12.09 18.11
CA LEU A 75 1.65 -12.60 18.36
C LEU A 75 0.94 -11.83 19.50
N THR A 76 1.69 -11.40 20.50
CA THR A 76 1.16 -10.83 21.74
C THR A 76 1.40 -9.33 21.87
N ASN A 77 2.41 -8.78 21.21
CA ASN A 77 2.75 -7.37 21.29
C ASN A 77 2.88 -6.74 19.90
N CYS A 78 2.35 -5.53 19.76
CA CYS A 78 2.38 -4.82 18.50
C CYS A 78 2.26 -3.31 18.75
N ALA A 79 3.36 -2.61 18.50
CA ALA A 79 3.46 -1.16 18.58
C ALA A 79 4.02 -0.63 17.25
N PRO A 80 3.18 -0.52 16.19
CA PRO A 80 3.60 -0.19 14.83
C PRO A 80 4.36 1.12 14.69
N GLN A 81 4.13 2.07 15.61
CA GLN A 81 4.78 3.38 15.61
C GLN A 81 6.10 3.40 16.39
N GLN A 82 6.57 2.25 16.87
CA GLN A 82 7.87 2.08 17.55
C GLN A 82 8.83 1.29 16.65
N GLY A 83 10.14 1.44 16.88
CA GLY A 83 11.15 0.63 16.17
C GLY A 83 11.60 1.16 14.80
N GLY A 84 11.42 2.45 14.53
CA GLY A 84 11.97 3.14 13.35
C GLY A 84 10.97 4.06 12.64
N PRO A 85 11.38 4.68 11.51
CA PRO A 85 10.53 5.59 10.73
C PRO A 85 9.20 4.95 10.35
N PHE A 86 8.11 5.71 10.38
CA PHE A 86 6.79 5.26 9.99
C PHE A 86 5.99 6.39 9.34
N GLY A 87 5.07 6.00 8.47
CA GLY A 87 4.06 6.88 7.89
C GLY A 87 2.71 6.64 8.52
N VAL A 88 1.81 7.62 8.42
CA VAL A 88 0.40 7.46 8.78
C VAL A 88 -0.47 7.90 7.61
N VAL A 89 -1.39 7.04 7.21
CA VAL A 89 -2.45 7.37 6.25
C VAL A 89 -3.79 7.35 6.95
N ARG A 90 -4.66 8.33 6.66
CA ARG A 90 -6.06 8.31 7.06
C ARG A 90 -6.91 7.85 5.88
N ILE A 91 -7.91 7.04 6.19
CA ILE A 91 -8.78 6.46 5.18
C ILE A 91 -10.13 7.17 5.18
N THR A 92 -10.68 7.36 3.99
CA THR A 92 -12.04 7.90 3.81
C THR A 92 -12.92 6.83 3.21
N GLN A 93 -14.06 6.57 3.85
CA GLN A 93 -15.07 5.66 3.33
C GLN A 93 -15.73 6.30 2.11
N TYR A 94 -15.78 5.57 0.99
CA TYR A 94 -16.45 6.03 -0.22
C TYR A 94 -17.63 5.14 -0.63
N ARG A 95 -17.72 3.92 -0.07
CA ARG A 95 -18.81 2.99 -0.38
C ARG A 95 -19.05 2.02 0.77
N GLU A 96 -20.28 1.56 0.90
CA GLU A 96 -20.70 0.49 1.80
C GLU A 96 -21.67 -0.43 1.07
N VAL A 97 -21.62 -1.72 1.36
CA VAL A 97 -22.49 -2.76 0.79
C VAL A 97 -22.97 -3.67 1.91
N ASP A 98 -24.28 -3.81 2.04
CA ASP A 98 -24.90 -4.83 2.89
C ASP A 98 -24.92 -6.16 2.14
N ASN A 99 -24.33 -7.20 2.74
CA ASN A 99 -24.18 -8.50 2.08
C ASN A 99 -25.42 -9.40 2.24
N GLY A 100 -26.44 -8.97 3.00
CA GLY A 100 -27.67 -9.74 3.21
C GLY A 100 -27.55 -10.90 4.20
N ASP A 101 -26.35 -11.19 4.71
CA ASP A 101 -26.02 -12.26 5.66
C ASP A 101 -25.66 -11.74 7.06
N LYS A 102 -26.10 -10.51 7.38
CA LYS A 102 -25.73 -9.74 8.57
C LYS A 102 -24.27 -9.30 8.61
N THR A 103 -23.59 -9.26 7.46
CA THR A 103 -22.30 -8.57 7.32
C THR A 103 -22.42 -7.33 6.44
N VAL A 104 -21.48 -6.41 6.61
CA VAL A 104 -21.35 -5.18 5.83
C VAL A 104 -19.92 -5.08 5.34
N THR A 105 -19.76 -4.84 4.04
CA THR A 105 -18.47 -4.54 3.42
C THR A 105 -18.34 -3.05 3.19
N THR A 106 -17.27 -2.47 3.75
CA THR A 106 -17.00 -1.03 3.64
C THR A 106 -15.73 -0.83 2.82
N TYR A 107 -15.77 0.13 1.88
CA TYR A 107 -14.66 0.44 0.99
C TYR A 107 -14.10 1.82 1.26
N PHE A 108 -12.78 1.89 1.24
CA PHE A 108 -12.02 3.08 1.54
C PHE A 108 -10.94 3.30 0.49
N ARG A 109 -10.56 4.57 0.33
CA ARG A 109 -9.45 4.97 -0.53
C ARG A 109 -8.57 5.97 0.18
N VAL A 110 -7.27 5.84 -0.02
CA VAL A 110 -6.25 6.82 0.37
C VAL A 110 -5.71 7.48 -0.91
N PRO A 111 -5.86 8.80 -1.08
CA PRO A 111 -5.32 9.52 -2.23
C PRO A 111 -3.80 9.37 -2.37
N VAL A 112 -3.31 9.44 -3.62
CA VAL A 112 -1.90 9.23 -3.99
C VAL A 112 -0.94 10.14 -3.21
N ASP A 113 -1.28 11.42 -3.04
CA ASP A 113 -0.46 12.39 -2.29
C ASP A 113 -0.26 11.93 -0.84
N LYS A 114 -1.34 11.48 -0.18
CA LYS A 114 -1.29 10.98 1.20
C LYS A 114 -0.52 9.68 1.33
N VAL A 115 -0.63 8.79 0.34
CA VAL A 115 0.20 7.57 0.29
C VAL A 115 1.67 7.94 0.16
N ASN A 116 2.03 8.84 -0.75
CA ASN A 116 3.42 9.25 -0.98
C ASN A 116 4.02 9.97 0.23
N ASP A 117 3.26 10.87 0.88
CA ASP A 117 3.68 11.54 2.12
C ASP A 117 3.98 10.53 3.23
N ALA A 118 3.11 9.51 3.40
CA ALA A 118 3.32 8.48 4.40
C ALA A 118 4.49 7.56 4.05
N LEU A 119 4.70 7.21 2.78
CA LEU A 119 5.86 6.44 2.34
C LEU A 119 7.16 7.23 2.59
N GLU A 120 7.20 8.52 2.31
CA GLU A 120 8.35 9.38 2.61
C GLU A 120 8.64 9.43 4.12
N ALA A 121 7.61 9.66 4.95
CA ALA A 121 7.76 9.64 6.41
C ALA A 121 8.24 8.28 6.96
N ALA A 122 7.90 7.18 6.27
CA ALA A 122 8.39 5.84 6.57
C ALA A 122 9.82 5.56 6.08
N GLY A 123 10.50 6.54 5.46
CA GLY A 123 11.83 6.36 4.85
C GLY A 123 11.81 5.48 3.60
N LEU A 124 10.68 5.45 2.88
CA LEU A 124 10.44 4.60 1.71
C LEU A 124 10.47 5.38 0.38
N GLU A 125 11.14 6.54 0.35
CA GLU A 125 11.32 7.38 -0.83
C GLU A 125 11.82 6.61 -2.06
N LYS A 126 12.67 5.59 -1.81
CA LYS A 126 13.30 4.76 -2.83
C LYS A 126 12.64 3.39 -3.01
N ILE A 127 11.37 3.25 -2.60
CA ILE A 127 10.61 2.02 -2.80
C ILE A 127 10.52 1.67 -4.29
N THR A 128 10.55 0.38 -4.59
CA THR A 128 10.40 -0.14 -5.95
C THR A 128 9.03 -0.76 -6.12
N ASN A 129 8.52 -0.76 -7.35
CA ASN A 129 7.38 -1.56 -7.76
C ASN A 129 7.65 -3.04 -7.42
N GLY A 130 6.68 -3.72 -6.82
CA GLY A 130 6.81 -5.06 -6.26
C GLY A 130 7.45 -5.13 -4.86
N GLY A 131 7.89 -4.00 -4.29
CA GLY A 131 8.43 -3.94 -2.94
C GLY A 131 7.34 -4.14 -1.88
N GLN A 132 7.66 -4.81 -0.78
CA GLN A 132 6.69 -5.11 0.28
C GLN A 132 6.74 -4.09 1.42
N ILE A 133 5.60 -3.55 1.83
CA ILE A 133 5.42 -2.71 3.02
C ILE A 133 4.47 -3.40 4.00
N TRP A 134 4.43 -2.91 5.24
CA TRP A 134 3.55 -3.44 6.28
C TRP A 134 2.62 -2.36 6.78
N LEU A 135 1.32 -2.65 6.76
CA LEU A 135 0.26 -1.77 7.23
C LEU A 135 -0.29 -2.27 8.55
N SER A 136 -0.48 -1.35 9.50
CA SER A 136 -1.09 -1.64 10.78
C SER A 136 -2.22 -0.68 11.08
N SER A 137 -3.40 -1.21 11.38
CA SER A 137 -4.62 -0.43 11.54
C SER A 137 -4.53 0.55 12.70
N ILE A 138 -5.13 1.73 12.50
CA ILE A 138 -5.43 2.71 13.53
C ILE A 138 -6.94 2.67 13.74
N PHE A 139 -7.35 2.39 14.97
CA PHE A 139 -8.77 2.25 15.30
C PHE A 139 -9.30 3.47 16.05
N HIS A 140 -10.57 3.77 15.83
CA HIS A 140 -11.41 4.50 16.79
C HIS A 140 -12.44 3.55 17.39
N VAL A 141 -12.72 3.73 18.68
CA VAL A 141 -13.77 3.01 19.39
C VAL A 141 -14.99 3.90 19.52
N ILE A 142 -16.14 3.37 19.16
CA ILE A 142 -17.44 4.02 19.22
C ILE A 142 -18.20 3.42 20.39
N ASN A 143 -18.38 4.19 21.45
CA ASN A 143 -19.17 3.82 22.62
C ASN A 143 -19.79 5.07 23.25
N GLY A 144 -21.09 5.30 23.05
CA GLY A 144 -21.78 6.49 23.57
C GLY A 144 -21.13 7.81 23.09
N SER A 145 -20.83 8.69 24.04
CA SER A 145 -20.20 10.00 23.79
C SER A 145 -18.67 9.99 23.88
N ARG A 146 -18.03 8.82 23.73
CA ARG A 146 -16.57 8.71 23.79
C ARG A 146 -15.91 9.57 22.71
N PRO A 147 -14.86 10.34 23.04
CA PRO A 147 -14.13 11.12 22.04
C PRO A 147 -13.41 10.20 21.06
N ASP A 148 -13.33 10.63 19.80
CA ASP A 148 -12.56 9.97 18.74
C ASP A 148 -11.07 9.96 19.12
N THR A 149 -10.62 8.83 19.66
CA THR A 149 -9.25 8.60 20.13
C THR A 149 -8.60 7.52 19.30
N ASP A 150 -7.37 7.74 18.85
CA ASP A 150 -6.60 6.76 18.11
C ASP A 150 -6.07 5.63 19.01
N PHE A 151 -6.44 4.41 18.67
CA PHE A 151 -5.84 3.19 19.19
C PHE A 151 -4.89 2.63 18.16
N VAL A 152 -3.60 2.94 18.32
CA VAL A 152 -2.54 2.60 17.36
C VAL A 152 -1.74 1.35 17.72
N THR A 153 -2.03 0.70 18.85
CA THR A 153 -1.33 -0.52 19.29
C THR A 153 -2.33 -1.64 19.53
N LEU A 154 -1.89 -2.89 19.37
CA LEU A 154 -2.75 -4.05 19.61
C LEU A 154 -3.27 -4.07 21.06
N GLN A 155 -2.42 -3.69 22.02
CA GLN A 155 -2.82 -3.68 23.42
C GLN A 155 -3.82 -2.55 23.72
N SER A 156 -3.67 -1.38 23.10
CA SER A 156 -4.56 -0.25 23.36
C SER A 156 -5.98 -0.55 22.85
N ILE A 157 -6.14 -1.12 21.66
CA ILE A 157 -7.46 -1.51 21.17
C ILE A 157 -8.06 -2.66 21.99
N LYS A 158 -7.27 -3.70 22.33
CA LYS A 158 -7.73 -4.83 23.17
C LYS A 158 -8.28 -4.39 24.52
N ASN A 159 -7.64 -3.38 25.13
CA ASN A 159 -8.01 -2.87 26.44
C ASN A 159 -9.03 -1.72 26.39
N ALA A 160 -9.41 -1.26 25.19
CA ALA A 160 -10.26 -0.08 25.06
C ALA A 160 -11.69 -0.31 25.61
N GLU A 161 -12.19 -1.54 25.49
CA GLU A 161 -13.54 -1.99 25.88
C GLU A 161 -13.54 -3.49 26.22
N SER A 162 -14.62 -3.98 26.82
CA SER A 162 -14.85 -5.41 27.08
C SER A 162 -15.30 -6.16 25.83
N TRP A 163 -14.40 -6.31 24.85
CA TRP A 163 -14.70 -7.01 23.61
C TRP A 163 -15.03 -8.48 23.86
N ALA A 164 -15.96 -9.03 23.06
CA ALA A 164 -16.31 -10.46 23.12
C ALA A 164 -15.12 -11.37 22.78
N ASP A 165 -14.25 -10.95 21.86
CA ASP A 165 -13.01 -11.65 21.51
C ASP A 165 -11.90 -10.66 21.13
N PRO A 166 -11.10 -10.19 22.11
CA PRO A 166 -9.99 -9.28 21.85
C PRO A 166 -8.88 -9.90 20.99
N SER A 167 -8.80 -11.24 20.89
CA SER A 167 -7.72 -11.91 20.15
C SER A 167 -7.79 -11.62 18.65
N LYS A 168 -9.00 -11.37 18.12
CA LYS A 168 -9.26 -11.05 16.71
C LYS A 168 -8.60 -9.76 16.24
N PHE A 169 -8.17 -8.88 17.14
CA PHE A 169 -7.52 -7.65 16.71
C PHE A 169 -6.13 -7.85 16.08
N ARG A 170 -5.43 -8.98 16.35
CA ARG A 170 -4.07 -9.17 15.82
C ARG A 170 -4.02 -9.17 14.30
N GLN A 171 -5.05 -9.65 13.62
CA GLN A 171 -5.07 -9.75 12.15
C GLN A 171 -4.96 -8.39 11.45
N TYR A 172 -5.29 -7.30 12.13
CA TYR A 172 -5.32 -5.94 11.58
C TYR A 172 -3.97 -5.22 11.62
N TYR A 173 -2.91 -5.93 12.02
CA TYR A 173 -1.57 -5.39 12.22
C TYR A 173 -0.54 -6.16 11.40
N ASP A 174 0.49 -5.44 10.93
CA ASP A 174 1.51 -5.98 10.02
C ASP A 174 0.93 -6.72 8.81
N ILE A 175 -0.10 -6.15 8.20
CA ILE A 175 -0.67 -6.65 6.96
C ILE A 175 0.37 -6.38 5.86
N PRO A 176 0.93 -7.42 5.22
CA PRO A 176 1.89 -7.22 4.15
C PRO A 176 1.16 -6.72 2.91
N VAL A 177 1.66 -5.65 2.31
CA VAL A 177 1.12 -5.05 1.08
C VAL A 177 2.23 -4.88 0.08
N THR A 178 2.01 -5.38 -1.14
CA THR A 178 2.94 -5.18 -2.25
C THR A 178 2.65 -3.84 -2.91
N VAL A 179 3.68 -2.99 -3.00
CA VAL A 179 3.60 -1.69 -3.69
C VAL A 179 3.50 -1.93 -5.18
N HIS A 180 2.45 -1.38 -5.79
CA HIS A 180 2.19 -1.45 -7.21
C HIS A 180 1.78 -0.06 -7.73
N ALA A 181 2.75 0.74 -8.16
CA ALA A 181 2.53 2.16 -8.45
C ALA A 181 3.34 2.64 -9.67
N TYR A 182 2.67 3.42 -10.51
CA TYR A 182 3.18 3.92 -11.78
C TYR A 182 3.00 5.43 -11.89
N PHE A 183 4.11 6.17 -11.98
CA PHE A 183 4.07 7.64 -12.04
C PHE A 183 4.44 8.19 -13.42
N PRO A 184 3.79 9.29 -13.85
CA PRO A 184 4.07 9.90 -15.13
C PRO A 184 5.38 10.68 -15.11
N VAL A 185 6.25 10.38 -16.07
CA VAL A 185 7.44 11.18 -16.38
C VAL A 185 7.08 12.18 -17.47
N THR A 186 7.53 13.42 -17.31
CA THR A 186 7.23 14.51 -18.26
C THR A 186 8.54 15.21 -18.63
N LYS A 187 8.78 15.39 -19.94
CA LYS A 187 9.83 16.27 -20.44
C LYS A 187 9.23 17.64 -20.71
N ILE A 188 9.92 18.69 -20.25
CA ILE A 188 9.43 20.07 -20.36
C ILE A 188 10.57 20.96 -20.88
N TYR A 189 10.30 21.73 -21.93
CA TYR A 189 11.20 22.77 -22.41
C TYR A 189 10.77 24.13 -21.89
N ARG A 190 11.70 24.89 -21.33
CA ARG A 190 11.47 26.25 -20.83
C ARG A 190 12.56 27.19 -21.31
N THR A 191 12.21 28.47 -21.50
CA THR A 191 13.21 29.53 -21.70
C THR A 191 14.03 29.75 -20.42
N SER A 192 15.12 30.51 -20.51
CA SER A 192 15.95 30.89 -19.35
C SER A 192 15.16 31.67 -18.29
N GLU A 193 14.13 32.39 -18.72
CA GLU A 193 13.23 33.18 -17.88
C GLU A 193 12.10 32.34 -17.27
N GLY A 194 12.02 31.05 -17.65
CA GLY A 194 11.06 30.09 -17.10
C GLY A 194 9.75 29.94 -17.90
N ALA A 195 9.61 30.60 -19.06
CA ALA A 195 8.43 30.44 -19.91
C ALA A 195 8.38 29.02 -20.49
N GLU A 196 7.28 28.30 -20.28
CA GLU A 196 7.12 26.93 -20.81
C GLU A 196 6.84 26.95 -22.31
N MET A 197 7.73 26.33 -23.08
CA MET A 197 7.62 26.24 -24.53
C MET A 197 6.87 24.98 -24.98
N TYR A 198 7.05 23.89 -24.23
CA TYR A 198 6.50 22.57 -24.57
C TYR A 198 6.56 21.63 -23.38
N SER A 199 5.59 20.73 -23.30
CA SER A 199 5.52 19.68 -22.29
C SER A 199 4.95 18.42 -22.91
N ALA A 200 5.59 17.27 -22.67
CA ALA A 200 5.08 15.99 -23.12
C ALA A 200 5.44 14.85 -22.17
N LYS A 201 4.57 13.84 -22.15
CA LYS A 201 4.80 12.60 -21.44
C LYS A 201 5.96 11.83 -22.08
N VAL A 202 6.84 11.32 -21.23
CA VAL A 202 7.81 10.29 -21.62
C VAL A 202 7.13 8.96 -21.33
N GLU A 203 6.65 8.31 -22.38
CA GLU A 203 5.99 7.01 -22.27
C GLU A 203 6.99 5.93 -21.85
N SER A 204 6.56 5.02 -20.97
CA SER A 204 7.32 3.81 -20.68
C SER A 204 7.30 2.88 -21.90
N SER A 205 8.43 2.21 -22.14
CA SER A 205 8.53 1.11 -23.10
C SER A 205 7.90 -0.19 -22.57
N LEU A 206 7.58 -0.23 -21.27
CA LEU A 206 6.83 -1.31 -20.66
C LEU A 206 5.37 -1.15 -21.05
N ASP A 207 4.78 -2.21 -21.61
CA ASP A 207 3.34 -2.27 -21.92
C ASP A 207 2.54 -2.39 -20.62
N ASP A 208 2.35 -1.25 -19.96
CA ASP A 208 1.83 -1.16 -18.60
C ASP A 208 0.83 0.00 -18.45
N TYR A 209 0.28 0.16 -17.25
CA TYR A 209 -0.77 1.12 -16.91
C TYR A 209 -0.50 2.54 -17.42
N ASP A 210 -1.34 3.00 -18.34
CA ASP A 210 -1.26 4.29 -19.03
C ASP A 210 0.11 4.62 -19.65
N LYS A 211 1.02 3.65 -19.83
CA LYS A 211 2.44 3.90 -20.19
C LYS A 211 3.17 4.81 -19.20
N ASN A 212 2.78 4.79 -17.92
CA ASN A 212 3.52 5.44 -16.83
C ASN A 212 4.73 4.58 -16.43
N TRP A 213 5.69 5.18 -15.73
CA TRP A 213 6.89 4.47 -15.29
C TRP A 213 6.68 3.85 -13.90
N PRO A 214 6.95 2.55 -13.71
CA PRO A 214 6.90 1.92 -12.40
C PRO A 214 7.86 2.59 -11.42
N VAL A 215 7.42 2.75 -10.16
CA VAL A 215 8.25 3.36 -9.11
C VAL A 215 9.52 2.54 -8.86
N GLY A 216 10.64 3.22 -8.62
CA GLY A 216 11.95 2.64 -8.40
C GLY A 216 12.56 1.93 -9.61
N LYS A 217 11.99 2.06 -10.81
CA LYS A 217 12.61 1.57 -12.05
C LYS A 217 13.38 2.68 -12.78
N PRO A 218 14.50 2.33 -13.45
CA PRO A 218 15.19 3.26 -14.32
C PRO A 218 14.27 3.73 -15.45
N VAL A 219 14.30 5.02 -15.72
CA VAL A 219 13.80 5.61 -16.94
C VAL A 219 14.93 5.54 -17.94
N ASP A 220 14.73 4.75 -19.01
CA ASP A 220 15.68 4.66 -20.12
C ASP A 220 15.96 6.04 -20.71
N THR A 221 17.04 6.15 -21.50
CA THR A 221 17.56 7.43 -21.99
C THR A 221 16.48 8.32 -22.60
N VAL A 222 16.10 9.36 -21.84
CA VAL A 222 15.25 10.43 -22.30
C VAL A 222 16.10 11.36 -23.15
N ARG A 223 15.79 11.41 -24.44
CA ARG A 223 16.45 12.32 -25.39
C ARG A 223 15.69 13.65 -25.45
N LEU A 224 16.43 14.71 -25.20
CA LEU A 224 16.00 16.09 -25.32
C LEU A 224 16.56 16.68 -26.62
N ASP A 225 15.75 17.53 -27.24
CA ASP A 225 16.10 18.25 -28.45
C ASP A 225 17.16 19.30 -28.09
N LYS A 226 18.28 19.31 -28.81
CA LYS A 226 19.38 20.25 -28.58
C LYS A 226 19.02 21.68 -28.97
N THR A 227 18.03 21.82 -29.85
CA THR A 227 17.49 23.09 -30.33
C THR A 227 15.97 23.00 -30.42
N TYR A 228 15.27 24.11 -30.20
CA TYR A 228 13.81 24.15 -30.24
C TYR A 228 13.32 25.49 -30.78
N SER A 229 12.36 25.49 -31.71
CA SER A 229 11.77 26.71 -32.27
C SER A 229 10.52 27.11 -31.48
N PHE A 230 10.46 28.35 -31.00
CA PHE A 230 9.32 28.86 -30.23
C PHE A 230 9.11 30.35 -30.53
N GLN A 231 7.88 30.74 -30.84
CA GLN A 231 7.51 32.15 -31.15
C GLN A 231 8.37 32.81 -32.24
N GLY A 232 8.84 32.04 -33.23
CA GLY A 232 9.67 32.54 -34.34
C GLY A 232 11.17 32.60 -34.04
N GLU A 233 11.57 32.34 -32.79
CA GLU A 233 12.97 32.29 -32.36
C GLU A 233 13.47 30.85 -32.26
N ASN A 234 14.79 30.66 -32.43
CA ASN A 234 15.46 29.37 -32.28
C ASN A 234 16.29 29.34 -30.99
N TYR A 235 15.91 28.46 -30.08
CA TYR A 235 16.57 28.28 -28.80
C TYR A 235 17.55 27.11 -28.84
N LYS A 236 18.64 27.23 -28.08
CA LYS A 236 19.61 26.15 -27.83
C LYS A 236 19.47 25.65 -26.39
N LEU A 237 19.50 24.33 -26.21
CA LEU A 237 19.52 23.71 -24.89
C LEU A 237 20.83 24.07 -24.17
N VAL A 238 20.77 24.74 -23.03
CA VAL A 238 21.96 25.14 -22.25
C VAL A 238 21.99 24.56 -20.83
N LYS A 239 20.85 24.05 -20.35
CA LYS A 239 20.67 23.49 -19.02
C LYS A 239 19.62 22.38 -19.05
N SER A 240 19.88 21.28 -18.35
CA SER A 240 18.88 20.25 -18.07
C SER A 240 19.01 19.73 -16.64
N TYR A 241 17.91 19.27 -16.06
CA TYR A 241 17.85 18.72 -14.71
C TYR A 241 16.63 17.79 -14.59
N VAL A 242 16.62 16.98 -13.53
CA VAL A 242 15.46 16.16 -13.15
C VAL A 242 14.83 16.80 -11.92
N GLN A 243 13.50 16.86 -11.89
CA GLN A 243 12.76 17.46 -10.80
C GLN A 243 11.58 16.56 -10.43
N SER A 244 11.43 16.26 -9.14
CA SER A 244 10.24 15.57 -8.64
C SER A 244 9.07 16.54 -8.68
N LYS A 245 7.88 16.05 -9.09
CA LYS A 245 6.63 16.82 -9.05
C LYS A 245 6.25 17.21 -7.61
N ARG A 246 6.80 16.54 -6.60
CA ARG A 246 6.58 16.84 -5.17
C ARG A 246 7.57 17.86 -4.61
N LYS A 247 8.75 18.00 -5.24
CA LYS A 247 9.83 18.90 -4.78
C LYS A 247 10.16 19.92 -5.88
N LEU A 248 9.21 20.82 -6.15
CA LEU A 248 9.27 21.80 -7.25
C LEU A 248 10.41 22.82 -7.13
N ASN A 249 11.03 22.93 -5.96
CA ASN A 249 12.16 23.82 -5.72
C ASN A 249 13.52 23.09 -5.81
N GLU A 250 13.51 21.77 -6.01
CA GLU A 250 14.72 20.96 -6.08
C GLU A 250 15.04 20.58 -7.52
N GLN A 251 16.24 20.96 -7.97
CA GLN A 251 16.79 20.57 -9.26
C GLN A 251 17.87 19.51 -9.04
N ASN A 252 17.59 18.27 -9.41
CA ASN A 252 18.51 17.16 -9.26
C ASN A 252 19.27 16.90 -10.55
N PHE A 253 20.51 16.41 -10.41
CA PHE A 253 21.37 16.01 -11.54
C PHE A 253 21.59 17.12 -12.58
N VAL A 254 21.68 18.38 -12.15
CA VAL A 254 21.82 19.53 -13.05
C VAL A 254 23.02 19.34 -14.01
N GLN A 255 22.80 19.63 -15.28
CA GLN A 255 23.83 19.72 -16.31
C GLN A 255 23.72 21.06 -17.00
N THR A 256 24.86 21.62 -17.39
CA THR A 256 24.96 22.88 -18.12
C THR A 256 26.01 22.77 -19.22
N GLY A 257 25.97 23.69 -20.18
CA GLY A 257 27.00 23.86 -21.21
C GLY A 257 26.46 23.69 -22.63
N ASP A 258 27.33 23.22 -23.52
CA ASP A 258 26.99 23.00 -24.93
C ASP A 258 26.51 21.55 -25.17
N PRO A 259 25.29 21.32 -25.69
CA PRO A 259 24.75 20.00 -25.96
C PRO A 259 25.53 19.21 -27.02
N GLU A 260 26.37 19.87 -27.83
CA GLU A 260 27.29 19.18 -28.76
C GLU A 260 28.55 18.65 -28.07
N ARG A 261 28.92 19.22 -26.93
CA ARG A 261 30.12 18.82 -26.16
C ARG A 261 29.77 18.02 -24.90
N ASN A 262 28.55 18.14 -24.39
CA ASN A 262 28.06 17.46 -23.21
C ASN A 262 26.78 16.70 -23.53
N LEU A 263 26.91 15.42 -23.91
CA LEU A 263 25.77 14.56 -24.21
C LEU A 263 24.84 14.36 -23.00
N LYS A 264 25.34 14.46 -21.75
CA LYS A 264 24.50 14.36 -20.54
C LYS A 264 23.50 15.51 -20.39
N LEU A 265 23.68 16.58 -21.17
CA LEU A 265 22.72 17.68 -21.25
C LEU A 265 21.46 17.24 -21.99
N SER A 266 21.61 16.54 -23.13
CA SER A 266 20.50 16.11 -23.99
C SER A 266 20.06 14.66 -23.76
N GLU A 267 20.89 13.82 -23.16
CA GLU A 267 20.61 12.42 -22.87
C GLU A 267 20.54 12.22 -21.36
N ARG A 268 19.34 11.90 -20.87
CA ARG A 268 19.04 11.85 -19.44
C ARG A 268 18.62 10.45 -19.04
N ASN A 269 19.24 9.91 -18.00
CA ASN A 269 18.82 8.70 -17.33
C ASN A 269 18.65 8.99 -15.84
N PHE A 270 17.62 8.41 -15.23
CA PHE A 270 17.30 8.57 -13.83
C PHE A 270 16.37 7.45 -13.38
N THR A 271 16.07 7.38 -12.09
CA THR A 271 15.11 6.43 -11.54
C THR A 271 13.84 7.17 -11.15
N ASN A 272 12.68 6.63 -11.49
CA ASN A 272 11.39 7.22 -11.16
C ASN A 272 11.00 6.87 -9.72
N TYR A 273 11.31 7.74 -8.77
CA TYR A 273 10.90 7.57 -7.37
C TYR A 273 9.63 8.39 -7.05
N LEU A 274 9.20 8.38 -5.78
CA LEU A 274 8.00 9.08 -5.29
C LEU A 274 8.01 10.60 -5.53
#